data_AF-A0A9E0Z4I5-F1
#
_entry.id   AF-A0A9E0Z4I5-F1
#
_cell.length_a   1.000
_cell.length_b   1.000
_cell.length_c   1.000
_cell.angle_alpha   90.00
_cell.angle_beta   90.00
_cell.angle_gamma   90.00
#
_symmetry.space_group_name_H-M   'P 1'
#
loop_
_entity.id
_entity.type
_entity.pdbx_description
1 polymer ?
#
loop_
_entity_poly.entity_id
_entity_poly.type
_entity_poly.pdbx_seq_one_letter_code
_entity_poly.pdbx_strand_id
1 'polypeptide(L)'
;MNSADNTAKELAAGLIVYGILAQMICLIVADNLLFVSVGLWIGIATALGMMVHMKRSIEDALDFGEEGAPKHMRKAYVVRLLIVAVIFGVTAYFKVGNIIAALIGVMSLKISAYLQPWTHQVFVRLQKSK
;
A
#
# COMPACT_ATOMS: atom_id res chain seq x y z
N MET A 1 -7.41 -12.13 -18.15
CA MET A 1 -6.64 -11.18 -17.31
C MET A 1 -7.43 -11.00 -16.03
N ASN A 2 -6.88 -11.40 -14.87
CA ASN A 2 -7.65 -11.55 -13.64
C ASN A 2 -8.02 -10.16 -13.05
N SER A 3 -9.25 -9.99 -12.58
CA SER A 3 -9.74 -8.68 -12.07
C SER A 3 -8.87 -8.14 -10.92
N ALA A 4 -8.34 -9.05 -10.09
CA ALA A 4 -7.46 -8.72 -8.99
C ALA A 4 -6.09 -8.18 -9.44
N ASP A 5 -5.57 -8.61 -10.60
CA ASP A 5 -4.29 -8.09 -11.13
C ASP A 5 -4.44 -6.66 -11.64
N ASN A 6 -5.55 -6.34 -12.29
CA ASN A 6 -5.84 -4.98 -12.75
C ASN A 6 -6.03 -4.04 -11.54
N THR A 7 -6.74 -4.51 -10.51
CA THR A 7 -6.90 -3.80 -9.24
C THR A 7 -5.55 -3.50 -8.58
N ALA A 8 -4.65 -4.48 -8.49
CA ALA A 8 -3.33 -4.28 -7.92
C ALA A 8 -2.50 -3.27 -8.72
N LYS A 9 -2.58 -3.27 -10.06
CA LYS A 9 -1.91 -2.29 -10.91
C LYS A 9 -2.45 -0.88 -10.71
N GLU A 10 -3.77 -0.72 -10.64
CA GLU A 10 -4.43 0.58 -10.38
C GLU A 10 -4.04 1.14 -9.00
N LEU A 11 -4.04 0.28 -7.97
CA LEU A 11 -3.59 0.63 -6.63
C LEU A 11 -2.09 1.00 -6.59
N ALA A 12 -1.24 0.25 -7.28
CA ALA A 12 0.19 0.54 -7.38
C ALA A 12 0.46 1.88 -8.09
N ALA A 13 -0.28 2.16 -9.17
CA ALA A 13 -0.22 3.45 -9.85
C ALA A 13 -0.63 4.60 -8.91
N GLY A 14 -1.73 4.43 -8.15
CA GLY A 14 -2.15 5.38 -7.12
C GLY A 14 -1.08 5.62 -6.06
N LEU A 15 -0.41 4.54 -5.63
CA LEU A 15 0.68 4.60 -4.65
C LEU A 15 1.88 5.40 -5.17
N ILE A 16 2.25 5.21 -6.43
CA ILE A 16 3.36 5.93 -7.08
C ILE A 16 3.02 7.42 -7.21
N VAL A 17 1.81 7.74 -7.67
CA VAL A 17 1.35 9.14 -7.78
C VAL A 17 1.35 9.80 -6.41
N TYR A 18 0.82 9.13 -5.39
CA TYR A 18 0.86 9.61 -4.02
C TYR A 18 2.30 9.81 -3.53
N GLY A 19 3.19 8.85 -3.80
CA GLY A 19 4.59 8.91 -3.41
C GLY A 19 5.31 10.14 -3.99
N ILE A 20 5.06 10.44 -5.27
CA ILE A 20 5.61 11.63 -5.94
C ILE A 20 5.07 12.90 -5.29
N LEU A 21 3.76 12.99 -5.05
CA LEU A 21 3.14 14.15 -4.40
C LEU A 21 3.65 14.35 -2.97
N ALA A 22 3.75 13.28 -2.20
CA ALA A 22 4.27 13.30 -0.83
C ALA A 22 5.75 13.68 -0.80
N GLN A 23 6.55 13.20 -1.76
CA GLN A 23 7.95 13.59 -1.91
C GLN A 23 8.10 15.10 -2.20
N MET A 24 7.24 15.66 -3.07
CA MET A 24 7.20 17.09 -3.34
C MET A 24 6.87 17.92 -2.10
N ILE A 25 5.96 17.45 -1.25
CA ILE A 25 5.63 18.12 0.02
C ILE A 25 6.82 18.02 1.00
N CYS A 26 7.48 16.85 1.06
CA CYS A 26 8.65 16.65 1.91
C CYS A 26 9.80 17.59 1.54
N LEU A 27 9.97 17.92 0.24
CA LEU A 27 10.98 18.89 -0.22
C LEU A 27 10.77 20.31 0.35
N ILE A 28 9.54 20.67 0.69
CA ILE A 28 9.19 22.02 1.17
C ILE A 28 9.20 22.08 2.70
N VAL A 29 8.79 21.00 3.37
CA VAL A 29 8.52 20.98 4.81
C VAL A 29 9.67 20.38 5.63
N ALA A 30 10.48 19.48 5.07
CA ALA A 30 11.44 18.71 5.86
C ALA A 30 12.83 19.37 5.88
N ASP A 31 13.32 19.68 7.08
CA ASP A 31 14.71 20.12 7.30
C ASP A 31 15.73 19.01 6.96
N ASN A 32 15.38 17.75 7.24
CA ASN A 32 16.21 16.57 6.96
C ASN A 32 15.59 15.71 5.87
N LEU A 33 15.69 16.18 4.63
CA LEU A 33 15.04 15.58 3.47
C LEU A 33 15.34 14.08 3.31
N LEU A 34 16.60 13.67 3.44
CA LEU A 34 17.00 12.26 3.27
C LEU A 34 16.32 11.36 4.30
N PHE A 35 16.32 11.78 5.57
CA PHE A 35 15.75 10.99 6.67
C PHE A 35 14.22 10.85 6.56
N VAL A 36 13.54 11.93 6.15
CA VAL A 36 12.09 11.93 5.93
C VAL A 36 11.73 11.13 4.68
N SER A 37 12.47 11.29 3.60
CA SER A 37 12.24 10.56 2.34
C SER A 37 12.45 9.06 2.51
N VAL A 38 13.52 8.64 3.20
CA VAL A 38 13.77 7.22 3.49
C VAL A 38 12.61 6.63 4.29
N GLY A 39 12.12 7.35 5.32
CA GLY A 39 10.93 6.93 6.05
C GLY A 39 9.70 6.78 5.15
N LEU A 40 9.43 7.77 4.29
CA LEU A 40 8.31 7.74 3.35
C LEU A 40 8.39 6.55 2.39
N TRP A 41 9.54 6.31 1.76
CA TRP A 41 9.74 5.21 0.82
C TRP A 41 9.68 3.83 1.48
N ILE A 42 10.16 3.69 2.72
CA ILE A 42 9.95 2.47 3.53
C ILE A 42 8.45 2.23 3.73
N GLY A 43 7.69 3.28 4.04
CA GLY A 43 6.24 3.19 4.19
C GLY A 43 5.53 2.79 2.89
N ILE A 44 5.92 3.38 1.76
CA ILE A 44 5.37 3.07 0.43
C ILE A 44 5.70 1.62 0.04
N ALA A 45 6.94 1.16 0.23
CA ALA A 45 7.35 -0.21 -0.05
C ALA A 45 6.54 -1.22 0.81
N THR A 46 6.31 -0.87 2.07
CA THR A 46 5.48 -1.68 2.99
C THR A 46 4.02 -1.74 2.50
N ALA A 47 3.47 -0.61 2.05
CA ALA A 47 2.14 -0.53 1.47
C ALA A 47 2.00 -1.40 0.20
N LEU A 48 3.01 -1.41 -0.69
CA LEU A 48 3.04 -2.32 -1.85
C LEU A 48 3.03 -3.78 -1.42
N GLY A 49 3.87 -4.16 -0.44
CA GLY A 49 3.91 -5.52 0.10
C GLY A 49 2.57 -5.95 0.70
N MET A 50 1.94 -5.07 1.48
CA MET A 50 0.61 -5.32 2.05
C MET A 50 -0.48 -5.48 0.99
N MET A 51 -0.44 -4.68 -0.08
CA MET A 51 -1.37 -4.79 -1.19
C MET A 51 -1.30 -6.18 -1.84
N VAL A 52 -0.08 -6.66 -2.13
CA VAL A 52 0.14 -7.98 -2.74
C VAL A 52 -0.32 -9.10 -1.81
N HIS A 53 0.02 -9.02 -0.52
CA HIS A 53 -0.41 -10.00 0.46
C HIS A 53 -1.94 -10.01 0.62
N MET A 54 -2.58 -8.84 0.63
CA MET A 54 -4.04 -8.73 0.68
C MET A 54 -4.69 -9.34 -0.55
N LYS A 55 -4.15 -9.07 -1.75
CA LYS A 55 -4.64 -9.66 -3.00
C LYS A 55 -4.64 -11.19 -2.93
N ARG A 56 -3.49 -11.78 -2.55
CA ARG A 56 -3.34 -13.24 -2.41
C ARG A 56 -4.27 -13.81 -1.35
N SER A 57 -4.38 -13.17 -0.19
CA SER A 57 -5.28 -13.63 0.87
C SER A 57 -6.76 -13.63 0.45
N ILE A 58 -7.17 -12.72 -0.43
CA ILE A 58 -8.54 -12.72 -0.98
C ILE A 58 -8.69 -13.85 -1.99
N GLU A 59 -7.72 -14.04 -2.89
CA GLU A 59 -7.71 -15.16 -3.84
C GLU A 59 -7.79 -16.49 -3.10
N ASP A 60 -6.97 -16.70 -2.07
CA ASP A 60 -6.98 -17.91 -1.23
C ASP A 60 -8.31 -18.06 -0.48
N ALA A 61 -8.91 -16.97 0.03
CA ALA A 61 -10.17 -17.03 0.76
C ALA A 61 -11.35 -17.48 -0.11
N LEU A 62 -11.31 -17.20 -1.42
CA LEU A 62 -12.33 -17.67 -2.36
C LEU A 62 -12.34 -19.20 -2.50
N ASP A 63 -11.20 -19.85 -2.25
CA ASP A 63 -11.08 -21.31 -2.32
C ASP A 63 -11.58 -22.03 -1.04
N PHE A 64 -11.69 -21.32 0.09
CA PHE A 64 -12.06 -21.91 1.39
C PHE A 64 -13.57 -22.05 1.66
N GLY A 65 -14.45 -21.65 0.73
CA GLY A 65 -15.91 -21.68 0.90
C GLY A 65 -16.44 -20.76 2.01
N GLU A 66 -17.77 -20.65 2.17
CA GLU A 66 -18.42 -19.67 3.07
C GLU A 66 -18.06 -19.86 4.57
N GLU A 67 -17.79 -21.08 5.03
CA GLU A 67 -17.42 -21.35 6.43
C GLU A 67 -15.92 -21.12 6.71
N GLY A 68 -15.04 -21.35 5.73
CA GLY A 68 -13.58 -21.25 5.88
C GLY A 68 -13.01 -19.86 5.58
N ALA A 69 -13.65 -19.11 4.68
CA ALA A 69 -13.24 -17.78 4.24
C ALA A 69 -13.08 -16.77 5.40
N PRO A 70 -14.05 -16.56 6.32
CA PRO A 70 -13.92 -15.55 7.37
C PRO A 70 -12.78 -15.87 8.35
N LYS A 71 -12.53 -17.15 8.62
CA LYS A 71 -11.43 -17.60 9.49
C LYS A 71 -10.07 -17.36 8.83
N HIS A 72 -9.95 -17.61 7.53
CA HIS A 72 -8.75 -17.30 6.76
C HIS A 72 -8.49 -15.79 6.71
N MET A 73 -9.50 -14.99 6.36
CA MET A 73 -9.39 -13.53 6.29
C MET A 73 -8.97 -12.91 7.62
N ARG A 74 -9.51 -13.40 8.76
CA ARG A 74 -9.11 -12.93 10.09
C ARG A 74 -7.63 -13.20 10.38
N LYS A 75 -7.13 -14.39 10.03
CA LYS A 75 -5.70 -14.73 10.19
C LYS A 75 -4.82 -13.80 9.34
N ALA A 76 -5.19 -13.60 8.08
CA ALA A 76 -4.45 -12.72 7.18
C ALA A 76 -4.44 -11.25 7.65
N TYR A 77 -5.52 -10.78 8.26
CA TYR A 77 -5.55 -9.46 8.89
C TYR A 77 -4.57 -9.35 10.06
N VAL A 78 -4.51 -10.36 10.94
CA VAL A 78 -3.53 -10.40 12.03
C VAL A 78 -2.10 -10.39 11.48
N VAL A 79 -1.83 -11.18 10.45
CA VAL A 79 -0.51 -11.19 9.78
C VAL A 79 -0.15 -9.81 9.26
N ARG A 80 -1.10 -9.10 8.63
CA ARG A 80 -0.89 -7.72 8.15
C ARG A 80 -0.50 -6.78 9.29
N LEU A 81 -1.20 -6.85 10.43
CA LEU A 81 -0.90 -6.03 11.60
C LEU A 81 0.49 -6.34 12.16
N LEU A 82 0.86 -7.62 12.24
CA LEU A 82 2.18 -8.04 12.70
C LEU A 82 3.30 -7.54 11.78
N ILE A 83 3.14 -7.65 10.46
CA ILE A 83 4.13 -7.16 9.50
C ILE A 83 4.33 -5.66 9.65
N VAL A 84 3.24 -4.89 9.76
CA VAL A 84 3.34 -3.43 9.98
C VAL A 84 4.05 -3.15 11.30
N ALA A 85 3.66 -3.81 12.39
CA ALA A 85 4.29 -3.61 13.70
C ALA A 85 5.80 -3.91 13.66
N VAL A 86 6.22 -4.98 12.99
CA VAL A 86 7.64 -5.34 12.85
C VAL A 86 8.40 -4.28 12.05
N ILE A 87 7.88 -3.85 10.90
CA ILE A 87 8.56 -2.83 10.07
C ILE A 87 8.67 -1.51 10.82
N PHE A 88 7.63 -1.13 11.57
CA PHE A 88 7.65 0.05 12.44
C PHE A 88 8.67 -0.08 13.56
N GLY A 89 8.72 -1.24 14.23
CA GLY A 89 9.69 -1.54 15.27
C GLY A 89 11.13 -1.46 14.75
N VAL A 90 11.41 -2.05 13.59
CA VAL A 90 12.72 -1.99 12.92
C VAL A 90 13.07 -0.55 12.54
N THR A 91 12.16 0.18 11.92
CA THR A 91 12.39 1.58 11.50
C THR A 91 12.69 2.48 12.72
N ALA A 92 11.98 2.26 13.82
CA ALA A 92 12.18 2.99 15.06
C ALA A 92 13.49 2.61 15.77
N TYR A 93 13.79 1.31 15.85
CA TYR A 93 14.97 0.79 16.56
C TYR A 93 16.28 1.19 15.86
N PHE A 94 16.35 0.99 14.54
CA PHE A 94 17.55 1.31 13.76
C PHE A 94 17.65 2.80 13.40
N LYS A 95 16.62 3.62 13.72
CA LYS A 95 16.52 5.03 13.33
C LYS A 95 16.92 5.25 11.87
N VAL A 96 16.42 4.40 10.97
CA VAL A 96 16.79 4.45 9.53
C VAL A 96 16.07 5.59 8.81
N GLY A 97 14.88 5.95 9.29
CA GLY A 97 14.05 7.00 8.69
C GLY A 97 13.01 7.54 9.66
N ASN A 98 12.35 8.62 9.27
CA ASN A 98 11.33 9.25 10.07
C ASN A 98 10.09 8.34 10.19
N ILE A 99 9.74 7.96 11.43
CA ILE A 99 8.60 7.08 11.75
C ILE A 99 7.27 7.70 11.28
N ILE A 100 7.10 9.03 11.44
CA ILE A 100 5.90 9.75 10.98
C ILE A 100 5.79 9.66 9.45
N ALA A 101 6.91 9.85 8.74
CA ALA A 101 6.92 9.73 7.29
C ALA A 101 6.60 8.29 6.83
N ALA A 102 7.10 7.28 7.54
CA ALA A 102 6.75 5.89 7.31
C ALA A 102 5.25 5.61 7.55
N LEU A 103 4.64 6.22 8.58
CA LEU A 103 3.19 6.11 8.80
C LEU A 103 2.41 6.68 7.63
N ILE A 104 2.78 7.88 7.18
CA ILE A 104 2.17 8.54 6.02
C ILE A 104 2.31 7.65 4.78
N GLY A 105 3.50 7.09 4.56
CA GLY A 105 3.77 6.14 3.47
C GLY A 105 2.89 4.89 3.55
N VAL A 106 2.68 4.29 4.72
CA VAL A 106 1.77 3.15 4.87
C VAL A 106 0.30 3.53 4.67
N MET A 107 -0.11 4.71 5.15
CA MET A 107 -1.47 5.23 4.98
C MET A 107 -1.80 5.55 3.52
N SER A 108 -0.79 5.78 2.67
CA SER A 108 -0.96 5.95 1.22
C SER A 108 -1.75 4.82 0.55
N LEU A 109 -1.69 3.60 1.10
CA LEU A 109 -2.45 2.47 0.59
C LEU A 109 -3.96 2.68 0.69
N LYS A 110 -4.42 3.24 1.82
CA LYS A 110 -5.83 3.58 2.00
C LYS A 110 -6.24 4.72 1.07
N ILE A 111 -5.39 5.74 0.94
CA ILE A 111 -5.63 6.88 0.05
C ILE A 111 -5.73 6.41 -1.41
N SER A 112 -4.83 5.52 -1.82
CA SER A 112 -4.82 4.95 -3.18
C SER A 112 -6.03 4.07 -3.44
N ALA A 113 -6.52 3.34 -2.42
CA ALA A 113 -7.77 2.59 -2.52
C ALA A 113 -9.00 3.51 -2.68
N TYR A 114 -9.02 4.67 -2.02
CA TYR A 114 -10.07 5.67 -2.25
C TYR A 114 -10.01 6.29 -3.65
N LEU A 115 -8.82 6.39 -4.23
CA LEU A 115 -8.64 6.85 -5.61
C LEU A 115 -8.91 5.75 -6.64
N GLN A 116 -8.93 4.48 -6.24
CA GLN A 116 -9.15 3.32 -7.10
C GLN A 116 -10.38 3.43 -8.03
N PRO A 117 -11.60 3.77 -7.58
CA PRO A 117 -12.75 3.89 -8.47
C PRO A 117 -12.57 4.96 -9.57
N TRP A 118 -11.76 5.99 -9.30
CA TRP A 118 -11.42 7.00 -10.29
C TRP A 118 -10.32 6.51 -11.24
N THR A 119 -9.24 5.91 -10.73
CA THR A 119 -8.19 5.32 -11.58
C THR A 119 -8.73 4.19 -12.45
N HIS A 120 -9.68 3.41 -11.96
CA HIS A 120 -10.35 2.37 -12.75
C HIS A 120 -11.09 2.95 -13.95
N GLN A 121 -11.85 4.04 -13.76
CA GLN A 121 -12.52 4.73 -14.87
C GLN A 121 -11.53 5.26 -15.91
N VAL A 122 -10.40 5.82 -15.48
CA VAL A 122 -9.36 6.31 -16.39
C VAL A 122 -8.70 5.16 -17.15
N PHE A 123 -8.38 4.06 -16.47
CA PHE A 123 -7.74 2.90 -17.09
C PHE A 123 -8.66 2.23 -18.13
N VAL A 124 -9.95 2.09 -17.82
CA VAL A 124 -10.96 1.57 -18.76
C VAL A 124 -11.10 2.48 -19.99
N ARG A 125 -11.10 3.81 -19.80
CA ARG A 125 -11.15 4.77 -20.92
C ARG A 125 -9.92 4.70 -21.81
N LEU A 126 -8.74 4.56 -21.23
CA LEU A 126 -7.48 4.39 -21.98
C LEU A 126 -7.46 3.09 -22.78
N GLN A 127 -7.99 1.99 -22.21
CA GLN A 127 -8.09 0.71 -22.91
C GLN A 127 -9.12 0.73 -24.06
N LYS A 128 -10.19 1.53 -23.95
CA LYS A 128 -11.18 1.73 -25.02
C LYS A 128 -10.69 2.61 -26.17
N SER A 129 -9.65 3.42 -25.95
CA SER A 129 -9.09 4.33 -26.95
C SER A 129 -8.04 3.68 -27.86
N LYS A 130 -7.79 2.38 -27.69
CA LYS A 130 -6.81 1.59 -28.43
C LYS A 130 -7.50 0.45 -29.16
#